data_AF-A0A7V0UI86-F1
#
_entry.id   AF-A0A7V0UI86-F1
#
_cell.length_a   1.000
_cell.length_b   1.000
_cell.length_c   1.000
_cell.angle_alpha   90.00
_cell.angle_beta   90.00
_cell.angle_gamma   90.00
#
_symmetry.space_group_name_H-M   'P 1'
#
loop_
_entity.id
_entity.type
_entity.pdbx_description
1 polymer ?
#
loop_
_entity_poly.entity_id
_entity_poly.type
_entity_poly.pdbx_seq_one_letter_code
_entity_poly.pdbx_strand_id
1 'polypeptide(L)'
;MEETMTTPRIPNTDSIDELARFWDEHDLTDFEDDLEEVSTRIFSRRKETTVAVALTPKEAQALRRLADAEGINEPKLVRDWIREKLRSSSRKRPPNKALQPSAQKPRRG
;
A
#
# COMPACT_ATOMS: atom_id res chain seq x y z
N MET A 1 38.66 -21.29 35.88
CA MET A 1 37.37 -21.98 36.12
C MET A 1 36.43 -21.36 35.12
N GLU A 2 36.21 -22.04 34.01
CA GLU A 2 35.37 -21.54 32.91
C GLU A 2 33.91 -21.82 33.29
N GLU A 3 33.19 -20.78 33.70
CA GLU A 3 31.74 -20.85 33.84
C GLU A 3 31.15 -20.84 32.43
N THR A 4 30.63 -21.98 31.98
CA THR A 4 29.85 -22.08 30.76
C THR A 4 28.57 -21.25 30.95
N MET A 5 28.59 -20.00 30.50
CA MET A 5 27.40 -19.15 30.42
C MET A 5 26.38 -19.86 29.54
N THR A 6 25.32 -20.36 30.17
CA THR A 6 24.19 -20.98 29.47
C THR A 6 23.49 -19.87 28.71
N THR A 7 23.75 -19.74 27.41
CA THR A 7 23.01 -18.82 26.55
C THR A 7 21.53 -19.21 26.60
N PRO A 8 20.62 -18.34 27.06
CA PRO A 8 19.19 -18.61 27.01
C PRO A 8 18.77 -18.85 25.55
N ARG A 9 17.86 -19.78 25.32
CA ARG A 9 17.34 -20.09 23.98
C ARG A 9 15.98 -19.42 23.80
N ILE A 10 15.69 -18.93 22.60
CA ILE A 10 14.36 -18.39 22.29
C ILE A 10 13.32 -19.54 22.42
N PRO A 11 12.23 -19.35 23.19
CA PRO A 11 11.23 -20.38 23.40
C PRO A 11 10.49 -20.72 22.09
N ASN A 12 10.27 -22.00 21.85
CA ASN A 12 9.47 -22.49 20.72
C ASN A 12 7.99 -22.57 21.15
N THR A 13 7.24 -21.50 20.95
CA THR A 13 5.82 -21.39 21.30
C THR A 13 5.04 -20.66 20.20
N ASP A 14 3.78 -21.07 20.00
CA ASP A 14 2.83 -20.41 19.10
C ASP A 14 2.00 -19.33 19.83
N SER A 15 2.28 -19.07 21.12
CA SER A 15 1.56 -18.09 21.93
C SER A 15 2.21 -16.71 21.88
N ILE A 16 1.46 -15.72 21.35
CA ILE A 16 1.91 -14.32 21.29
C ILE A 16 2.15 -13.76 22.70
N ASP A 17 1.28 -14.07 23.66
CA ASP A 17 1.37 -13.53 25.02
C ASP A 17 2.61 -14.03 25.77
N GLU A 18 3.02 -15.27 25.51
CA GLU A 18 4.21 -15.87 26.11
C GLU A 18 5.49 -15.25 25.54
N LEU A 19 5.53 -15.08 24.20
CA LEU A 19 6.65 -14.44 23.53
C LEU A 19 6.79 -12.95 23.92
N ALA A 20 5.67 -12.25 24.12
CA ALA A 20 5.68 -10.87 24.60
C ALA A 20 6.31 -10.75 25.99
N ARG A 21 5.89 -11.59 26.96
CA ARG A 21 6.48 -11.61 28.31
C ARG A 21 7.96 -11.95 28.28
N PHE A 22 8.36 -12.88 27.42
CA PHE A 22 9.76 -13.23 27.25
C PHE A 22 10.60 -12.02 26.82
N TRP A 23 10.15 -11.27 25.82
CA TRP A 23 10.85 -10.06 25.35
C TRP A 23 10.73 -8.85 26.29
N ASP A 24 9.74 -8.82 27.18
CA ASP A 24 9.70 -7.81 28.25
C ASP A 24 10.82 -8.03 29.29
N GLU A 25 11.27 -9.26 29.46
CA GLU A 25 12.27 -9.65 30.47
C GLU A 25 13.69 -9.85 29.90
N HIS A 26 13.84 -10.02 28.58
CA HIS A 26 15.12 -10.34 27.94
C HIS A 26 15.50 -9.33 26.85
N ASP A 27 16.80 -9.02 26.73
CA ASP A 27 17.30 -8.15 25.67
C ASP A 27 17.48 -8.93 24.36
N LEU A 28 17.17 -8.30 23.23
CA LEU A 28 17.33 -8.90 21.91
C LEU A 28 18.80 -9.21 21.57
N THR A 29 19.75 -8.42 22.08
CA THR A 29 21.18 -8.61 21.78
C THR A 29 21.73 -9.91 22.35
N ASP A 30 21.11 -10.45 23.41
CA ASP A 30 21.55 -11.68 24.05
C ASP A 30 21.31 -12.94 23.18
N PHE A 31 20.56 -12.79 22.08
CA PHE A 31 20.20 -13.87 21.17
C PHE A 31 20.73 -13.64 19.74
N GLU A 32 21.68 -12.73 19.54
CA GLU A 32 22.19 -12.38 18.20
C GLU A 32 22.63 -13.60 17.39
N ASP A 33 23.26 -14.59 18.04
CA ASP A 33 23.69 -15.85 17.42
C ASP A 33 22.53 -16.76 16.95
N ASP A 34 21.34 -16.58 17.52
CA ASP A 34 20.12 -17.33 17.21
C ASP A 34 19.20 -16.62 16.21
N LEU A 35 19.56 -15.39 15.78
CA LEU A 35 18.78 -14.59 14.85
C LEU A 35 19.35 -14.68 13.43
N GLU A 36 18.47 -14.82 12.44
CA GLU A 36 18.84 -14.77 11.03
C GLU A 36 18.46 -13.41 10.41
N GLU A 37 19.40 -12.76 9.71
CA GLU A 37 19.12 -11.51 9.01
C GLU A 37 18.12 -11.75 7.86
N VAL A 38 16.91 -11.20 8.00
CA VAL A 38 15.92 -11.22 6.92
C VAL A 38 16.23 -10.13 5.91
N SER A 39 17.00 -10.49 4.88
CA SER A 39 17.32 -9.61 3.72
C SER A 39 16.11 -9.23 2.86
N THR A 40 14.99 -9.94 3.03
CA THR A 40 13.75 -9.65 2.30
C THR A 40 13.02 -8.48 2.95
N ARG A 41 12.62 -7.50 2.14
CA ARG A 41 11.89 -6.32 2.61
C ARG A 41 10.48 -6.67 3.09
N ILE A 42 10.34 -6.94 4.38
CA ILE A 42 9.05 -7.27 5.02
C ILE A 42 8.13 -6.04 5.05
N PHE A 43 8.70 -4.85 5.28
CA PHE A 43 7.99 -3.57 5.22
C PHE A 43 8.10 -2.94 3.82
N SER A 44 7.33 -3.46 2.88
CA SER A 44 7.13 -2.78 1.60
C SER A 44 6.15 -1.62 1.80
N ARG A 45 6.64 -0.37 1.73
CA ARG A 45 5.75 0.78 1.53
C ARG A 45 5.03 0.50 0.21
N ARG A 46 3.70 0.35 0.27
CA ARG A 46 2.89 0.16 -0.94
C ARG A 46 3.28 1.26 -1.92
N LYS A 47 3.72 0.88 -3.12
CA LYS A 47 4.03 1.82 -4.21
C LYS A 47 2.71 2.38 -4.73
N GLU A 48 2.03 3.20 -3.95
CA GLU A 48 0.83 3.90 -4.39
C GLU A 48 1.26 5.06 -5.29
N THR A 49 0.80 5.05 -6.54
CA THR A 49 1.00 6.17 -7.46
C THR A 49 0.19 7.36 -6.97
N THR A 50 0.87 8.47 -6.66
CA THR A 50 0.24 9.71 -6.21
C THR A 50 -0.06 10.61 -7.40
N VAL A 51 -1.29 11.13 -7.46
CA VAL A 51 -1.70 12.13 -8.45
C VAL A 51 -1.97 13.44 -7.71
N ALA A 52 -1.23 14.50 -8.03
CA ALA A 52 -1.49 15.84 -7.53
C ALA A 52 -2.55 16.52 -8.40
N VAL A 53 -3.62 17.00 -7.78
CA VAL A 53 -4.71 17.71 -8.47
C VAL A 53 -4.79 19.12 -7.90
N ALA A 54 -4.67 20.13 -8.75
CA ALA A 54 -4.86 21.52 -8.34
C ALA A 54 -6.35 21.78 -8.12
N LEU A 55 -6.71 22.20 -6.91
CA LEU A 55 -8.07 22.60 -6.54
C LEU A 55 -8.08 24.09 -6.22
N THR A 56 -9.17 24.77 -6.56
CA THR A 56 -9.41 26.12 -6.06
C THR A 56 -9.67 26.10 -4.56
N PRO A 57 -9.48 27.22 -3.83
CA PRO A 57 -9.75 27.28 -2.39
C PRO A 57 -11.19 26.89 -2.03
N LYS A 58 -12.15 27.23 -2.89
CA LYS A 58 -13.58 26.88 -2.70
C LYS A 58 -13.81 25.38 -2.83
N GLU A 59 -13.19 24.74 -3.83
CA GLU A 59 -13.29 23.29 -4.04
C GLU A 59 -12.62 22.51 -2.91
N ALA A 60 -11.44 22.93 -2.47
CA ALA A 60 -10.75 22.32 -1.34
C ALA A 60 -11.58 22.44 -0.04
N GLN A 61 -12.19 23.61 0.21
CA GLN A 61 -13.06 23.78 1.37
C GLN A 61 -14.32 22.91 1.29
N ALA A 62 -14.93 22.80 0.11
CA ALA A 62 -16.08 21.93 -0.09
C ALA A 62 -15.72 20.45 0.14
N LEU A 63 -14.58 20.00 -0.40
CA LEU A 63 -14.06 18.65 -0.19
C LEU A 63 -13.87 18.34 1.29
N ARG A 64 -13.25 19.25 2.03
CA ARG A 64 -13.04 19.10 3.47
C ARG A 64 -14.36 18.96 4.23
N ARG A 65 -15.34 19.81 3.95
CA ARG A 65 -16.67 19.74 4.59
C ARG A 65 -17.40 18.43 4.30
N LEU A 66 -17.29 17.91 3.07
CA LEU A 66 -17.85 16.61 2.69
C LEU A 66 -17.16 15.47 3.44
N ALA A 67 -15.83 15.50 3.51
CA ALA A 67 -15.03 14.51 4.22
C ALA A 67 -15.36 14.50 5.72
N ASP A 68 -15.47 15.69 6.34
CA ASP A 68 -15.84 15.86 7.74
C ASP A 68 -17.27 15.34 8.02
N ALA A 69 -18.22 15.63 7.14
CA ALA A 69 -19.61 15.16 7.28
C ALA A 69 -19.74 13.63 7.18
N GLU A 70 -18.88 12.98 6.40
CA GLU A 70 -18.82 11.53 6.26
C GLU A 70 -17.90 10.84 7.29
N GLY A 71 -17.16 11.61 8.11
CA GLY A 71 -16.21 11.08 9.10
C GLY A 71 -15.00 10.39 8.47
N ILE A 72 -14.60 10.80 7.26
CA ILE A 72 -13.47 10.23 6.53
C ILE A 72 -12.47 11.29 6.11
N ASN A 73 -11.24 10.88 5.81
CA ASN A 73 -10.20 11.80 5.36
C ASN A 73 -10.38 12.17 3.88
N GLU A 74 -10.02 13.41 3.50
CA GLU A 74 -10.16 13.93 2.13
C GLU A 74 -9.57 13.00 1.03
N PRO A 75 -8.36 12.42 1.19
CA PRO A 75 -7.79 11.54 0.15
C PRO A 75 -8.60 10.25 -0.05
N LYS A 76 -9.24 9.75 1.02
CA LYS A 76 -10.09 8.56 0.95
C LYS A 76 -11.36 8.86 0.15
N LEU A 77 -12.01 9.98 0.44
CA LEU A 77 -13.20 10.44 -0.29
C LEU A 77 -12.92 10.58 -1.79
N VAL A 78 -11.82 11.27 -2.16
CA VAL A 78 -11.42 11.43 -3.56
C VAL A 78 -11.15 10.07 -4.23
N ARG A 79 -10.45 9.18 -3.54
CA ARG A 79 -10.15 7.83 -4.06
C ARG A 79 -11.42 7.01 -4.31
N ASP A 80 -12.43 7.13 -3.46
CA ASP A 80 -13.69 6.42 -3.62
C ASP A 80 -14.51 6.98 -4.78
N TRP A 81 -14.57 8.31 -4.96
CA TRP A 81 -15.17 8.92 -6.15
C TRP A 81 -14.48 8.51 -7.45
N ILE A 82 -13.14 8.50 -7.49
CA ILE A 82 -12.39 8.05 -8.68
C ILE A 82 -12.78 6.61 -9.02
N ARG A 83 -12.84 5.71 -8.03
CA ARG A 83 -13.23 4.31 -8.24
C ARG A 83 -14.64 4.17 -8.76
N GLU A 84 -15.59 4.95 -8.22
CA GLU A 84 -16.97 4.95 -8.70
C GLU A 84 -17.07 5.42 -10.16
N LYS A 85 -16.38 6.50 -10.52
CA LYS A 85 -16.38 7.03 -11.89
C LYS A 85 -15.72 6.09 -12.88
N LEU A 86 -14.63 5.40 -12.50
CA LEU A 86 -13.99 4.38 -13.34
C LEU A 86 -14.93 3.19 -13.61
N ARG A 87 -15.62 2.70 -12.57
CA ARG A 87 -16.61 1.61 -12.70
C ARG A 87 -17.79 2.01 -13.58
N SER A 88 -18.23 3.26 -13.47
CA SER A 88 -19.33 3.80 -14.26
C SER A 88 -18.95 4.06 -15.72
N SER A 89 -17.69 4.46 -15.97
CA SER A 89 -17.17 4.75 -17.30
C SER A 89 -16.88 3.49 -18.12
N SER A 90 -16.43 2.41 -17.48
CA SER A 90 -16.19 1.13 -18.16
C SER A 90 -17.48 0.50 -18.71
N ARG A 91 -18.62 0.74 -18.05
CA ARG A 91 -19.94 0.27 -18.50
C ARG A 91 -20.49 1.00 -19.74
N LYS A 92 -19.97 2.20 -20.05
CA LYS A 92 -20.47 3.05 -21.13
C LYS A 92 -19.61 3.02 -22.41
N ARG A 93 -18.50 2.27 -22.44
CA ARG A 93 -17.60 2.25 -23.59
C ARG A 93 -17.93 1.07 -24.52
N PRO A 94 -18.45 1.30 -25.75
CA PRO A 94 -18.52 0.22 -26.74
C PRO A 94 -17.09 -0.25 -27.10
N PRO A 95 -16.89 -1.53 -27.44
CA PRO A 95 -15.57 -2.04 -27.83
C PRO A 95 -15.08 -1.26 -29.05
N ASN A 96 -13.90 -0.63 -28.90
CA ASN A 96 -13.32 0.23 -29.91
C ASN A 96 -13.09 -0.59 -31.20
N LYS A 97 -13.86 -0.29 -32.26
CA LYS A 97 -13.71 -0.91 -33.59
C LYS A 97 -12.33 -0.54 -34.10
N ALA A 98 -11.46 -1.54 -34.29
CA ALA A 98 -10.11 -1.36 -34.79
C ALA A 98 -10.12 -0.47 -36.04
N LEU A 99 -9.39 0.65 -36.00
CA LEU A 99 -9.11 1.44 -37.20
C LEU A 99 -8.32 0.55 -38.17
N GLN A 100 -9.00 0.05 -39.20
CA GLN A 100 -8.31 -0.50 -40.35
C GLN A 100 -7.51 0.63 -41.01
N PRO A 101 -6.24 0.42 -41.40
CA PRO A 101 -5.52 1.42 -42.16
C PRO A 101 -6.17 1.52 -43.54
N SER A 102 -6.75 2.69 -43.84
CA SER A 102 -7.27 3.02 -45.17
C SER A 102 -6.13 2.95 -46.17
N ALA A 103 -6.25 2.05 -47.16
CA ALA A 103 -5.37 1.95 -48.31
C ALA A 103 -5.18 3.32 -48.98
N GLN A 104 -3.95 3.85 -48.93
CA GLN A 104 -3.57 5.00 -49.75
C GLN A 104 -3.47 4.55 -51.21
N LYS A 105 -4.35 5.10 -52.05
CA LYS A 105 -4.28 5.00 -53.51
C LYS A 105 -3.74 6.34 -54.02
N PRO A 106 -2.51 6.44 -54.56
CA PRO A 106 -2.09 7.64 -55.23
C PRO A 106 -2.75 7.70 -56.61
N ARG A 107 -3.45 8.80 -56.89
CA ARG A 107 -4.06 9.12 -58.18
C ARG A 107 -3.02 9.83 -59.05
N ARG A 108 -2.85 9.29 -60.27
CA ARG A 108 -2.48 9.90 -61.56
C ARG A 108 -1.65 11.19 -61.57
N GLY A 109 -0.46 11.09 -62.17
CA GLY A 109 0.02 12.02 -63.20
C GLY A 109 -0.19 11.40 -64.58
#